data_AF-A0A843JZG7-F1
#
_entry.id   AF-A0A843JZG7-F1
#
_cell.length_a   1.000
_cell.length_b   1.000
_cell.length_c   1.000
_cell.angle_alpha   90.00
_cell.angle_beta   90.00
_cell.angle_gamma   90.00
#
_symmetry.space_group_name_H-M   'P 1'
#
loop_
_entity.id
_entity.type
_entity.pdbx_description
1 polymer ?
#
loop_
_entity_poly.entity_id
_entity_poly.type
_entity_poly.pdbx_seq_one_letter_code
_entity_poly.pdbx_strand_id
1 'polypeptide(L)'
;MKEGIDTFMESVEERAKMQLLAIEMAYNTKIRNKDDVARIIAAKSRDKSDVLMACSSISTWIARNGISGETVLPIDIVMQSMKAVNDIDRG
;
A
#
# COMPACT_ATOMS: atom_id res chain seq x y z
N MET A 1 21.11 2.85 -34.01
CA MET A 1 19.92 2.40 -33.25
C MET A 1 20.40 1.92 -31.89
N LYS A 2 20.23 2.71 -30.83
CA LYS A 2 20.31 2.20 -29.46
C LYS A 2 18.87 1.99 -29.03
N GLU A 3 18.43 0.75 -28.98
CA GLU A 3 17.19 0.38 -28.31
C GLU A 3 17.40 0.70 -26.83
N GLY A 4 16.92 1.88 -26.43
CA GLY A 4 16.77 2.21 -25.03
C GLY A 4 15.72 1.25 -24.49
N ILE A 5 16.13 0.37 -23.58
CA ILE A 5 15.20 -0.40 -22.78
C ILE A 5 14.40 0.63 -21.99
N ASP A 6 13.20 0.96 -22.46
CA ASP A 6 12.19 1.68 -21.70
C ASP A 6 11.85 0.77 -20.51
N THR A 7 12.66 0.89 -19.48
CA THR A 7 12.42 0.25 -18.20
C THR A 7 11.25 1.02 -17.65
N PHE A 8 10.02 0.57 -17.93
CA PHE A 8 8.79 1.18 -17.41
C PHE A 8 8.99 1.42 -15.91
N MET A 9 9.20 2.68 -15.53
CA MET A 9 9.39 3.05 -14.14
C MET A 9 8.06 2.79 -13.43
N GLU A 10 8.01 1.69 -12.69
CA GLU A 10 6.86 1.35 -11.83
C GLU A 10 6.43 2.59 -11.04
N SER A 11 5.17 2.99 -11.19
CA SER A 11 4.58 4.13 -10.51
C SER A 11 4.38 3.86 -9.02
N VAL A 12 4.17 4.92 -8.24
CA VAL A 12 3.84 4.82 -6.81
C VAL A 12 2.53 4.04 -6.59
N GLU A 13 1.54 4.21 -7.47
CA GLU A 13 0.27 3.48 -7.40
C GLU A 13 0.45 1.98 -7.73
N GLU A 14 1.22 1.64 -8.76
CA GLU A 14 1.55 0.24 -9.07
C GLU A 14 2.29 -0.42 -7.91
N ARG A 15 3.23 0.31 -7.28
CA ARG A 15 3.91 -0.15 -6.08
C ARG A 15 2.92 -0.45 -4.96
N ALA A 16 1.95 0.43 -4.73
CA ALA A 16 0.93 0.23 -3.70
C ALA A 16 0.06 -1.00 -4.01
N LYS A 17 -0.37 -1.18 -5.27
CA LYS A 17 -1.15 -2.36 -5.70
C LYS A 17 -0.39 -3.66 -5.48
N MET A 18 0.89 -3.71 -5.83
CA MET A 18 1.71 -4.92 -5.65
C MET A 18 1.93 -5.27 -4.19
N GLN A 19 2.12 -4.26 -3.32
CA GLN A 19 2.24 -4.52 -1.89
C GLN A 19 0.93 -4.94 -1.26
N LEU A 20 -0.21 -4.34 -1.63
CA LEU A 20 -1.53 -4.80 -1.19
C LEU A 20 -1.81 -6.23 -1.65
N LEU A 21 -1.40 -6.62 -2.86
CA LEU A 21 -1.48 -7.99 -3.34
C LEU A 21 -0.59 -8.94 -2.51
N ALA A 22 0.61 -8.52 -2.12
CA ALA A 22 1.47 -9.32 -1.24
C ALA A 22 0.82 -9.57 0.13
N ILE A 23 0.13 -8.57 0.67
CA ILE A 23 -0.65 -8.67 1.93
C ILE A 23 -1.82 -9.65 1.75
N GLU A 24 -2.58 -9.54 0.65
CA GLU A 24 -3.65 -10.49 0.31
C GLU A 24 -3.16 -11.94 0.35
N MET A 25 -2.01 -12.20 -0.30
CA MET A 25 -1.40 -13.54 -0.32
C MET A 25 -0.90 -14.00 1.06
N ALA A 26 -0.29 -13.10 1.84
CA ALA A 26 0.27 -13.44 3.15
C ALA A 26 -0.79 -13.84 4.18
N TYR A 27 -1.97 -13.21 4.13
CA TYR A 27 -3.04 -13.42 5.11
C TYR A 27 -4.26 -14.17 4.55
N ASN A 28 -4.14 -14.79 3.36
CA ASN A 28 -5.26 -15.42 2.66
C ASN A 28 -6.52 -14.54 2.66
N THR A 29 -6.31 -13.27 2.33
CA THR A 29 -7.32 -12.21 2.36
C THR A 29 -7.51 -11.63 0.97
N LYS A 30 -8.71 -11.14 0.66
CA LYS A 30 -9.04 -10.38 -0.54
C LYS A 30 -9.60 -9.03 -0.16
N ILE A 31 -8.88 -7.97 -0.50
CA ILE A 31 -9.21 -6.57 -0.23
C ILE A 31 -10.11 -6.07 -1.36
N ARG A 32 -11.40 -5.95 -1.09
CA ARG A 32 -12.42 -5.61 -2.10
C ARG A 32 -12.24 -4.19 -2.68
N ASN A 33 -11.71 -3.25 -1.90
CA ASN A 33 -11.45 -1.87 -2.29
C ASN A 33 -9.96 -1.59 -2.59
N LYS A 34 -9.20 -2.60 -3.02
CA LYS A 34 -7.74 -2.50 -3.21
C LYS A 34 -7.31 -1.34 -4.11
N ASP A 35 -7.98 -1.12 -5.23
CA ASP A 35 -7.62 -0.05 -6.16
C ASP A 35 -7.83 1.35 -5.56
N ASP A 36 -8.91 1.54 -4.79
CA ASP A 36 -9.14 2.80 -4.07
C ASP A 36 -8.08 3.03 -2.99
N VAL A 37 -7.74 1.99 -2.23
CA VAL A 37 -6.69 2.05 -1.22
C VAL A 37 -5.34 2.39 -1.85
N ALA A 38 -5.00 1.74 -2.97
CA ALA A 38 -3.76 2.02 -3.69
C ALA A 38 -3.69 3.48 -4.16
N ARG A 39 -4.79 4.02 -4.71
CA ARG A 39 -4.88 5.44 -5.11
C ARG A 39 -4.70 6.38 -3.93
N ILE A 40 -5.33 6.09 -2.79
CA ILE A 40 -5.22 6.93 -1.57
C ILE A 40 -3.79 6.94 -1.03
N ILE A 41 -3.14 5.77 -0.98
CA ILE A 41 -1.74 5.66 -0.56
C ILE A 41 -0.86 6.47 -1.53
N ALA A 42 -0.97 6.21 -2.83
CA ALA A 42 -0.15 6.87 -3.83
C ALA A 42 -0.31 8.41 -3.84
N ALA A 43 -1.53 8.91 -3.68
CA ALA A 43 -1.80 10.36 -3.62
C ALA A 43 -1.19 11.04 -2.39
N LYS A 44 -0.79 10.28 -1.36
CA LYS A 44 -0.22 10.78 -0.10
C LYS A 44 1.23 10.34 0.13
N SER A 45 1.80 9.60 -0.80
CA SER A 45 3.18 9.12 -0.79
C SER A 45 4.02 9.97 -1.73
N ARG A 46 5.23 10.35 -1.30
CA ARG A 46 6.19 11.07 -2.15
C ARG A 46 6.98 10.11 -3.01
N ASP A 47 7.24 8.91 -2.49
CA ASP A 47 7.99 7.87 -3.16
C ASP A 47 7.51 6.45 -2.78
N LYS A 48 8.24 5.45 -3.24
CA LYS A 48 7.95 4.03 -2.99
C LYS A 48 8.26 3.58 -1.55
N SER A 49 9.08 4.34 -0.81
CA SER A 49 9.39 4.09 0.60
C SER A 49 8.19 4.45 1.47
N ASP A 50 7.55 5.59 1.20
CA ASP A 50 6.30 6.00 1.86
C ASP A 50 5.21 4.92 1.67
N VAL A 51 5.10 4.35 0.46
CA VAL A 51 4.18 3.23 0.18
C VAL A 51 4.51 2.01 1.03
N LEU A 52 5.78 1.64 1.13
CA LEU A 52 6.22 0.50 1.93
C LEU A 52 5.80 0.64 3.39
N MET A 53 6.07 1.80 4.00
CA MET A 53 5.71 2.04 5.40
C MET A 53 4.18 2.02 5.63
N ALA A 54 3.41 2.60 4.72
CA ALA A 54 1.95 2.57 4.78
C ALA A 54 1.40 1.13 4.68
N CYS A 55 1.88 0.35 3.71
CA CYS A 55 1.48 -1.04 3.54
C CYS A 55 1.94 -1.93 4.70
N SER A 56 3.11 -1.69 5.31
CA SER A 56 3.53 -2.38 6.54
C SER A 56 2.58 -2.12 7.71
N SER A 57 2.08 -0.89 7.85
CA SER A 57 1.10 -0.53 8.89
C SER A 57 -0.25 -1.23 8.67
N ILE A 58 -0.73 -1.26 7.41
CA ILE A 58 -1.95 -1.99 7.01
C ILE A 58 -1.79 -3.49 7.27
N SER A 59 -0.65 -4.07 6.86
CA SER A 59 -0.30 -5.47 7.08
C SER A 59 -0.36 -5.83 8.57
N THR A 60 0.24 -5.00 9.41
CA THR A 60 0.20 -5.16 10.88
C THR A 60 -1.23 -5.09 11.41
N TRP A 61 -2.06 -4.16 10.93
CA TRP A 61 -3.45 -4.07 11.35
C TRP A 61 -4.25 -5.31 10.96
N ILE A 62 -4.10 -5.83 9.73
CA ILE A 62 -4.73 -7.08 9.28
C ILE A 62 -4.34 -8.25 10.19
N ALA A 63 -3.04 -8.41 10.45
CA ALA A 63 -2.51 -9.46 11.30
C ALA A 63 -3.06 -9.39 12.73
N ARG A 64 -3.08 -8.19 13.32
CA ARG A 64 -3.58 -7.98 14.70
C ARG A 64 -5.07 -8.27 14.85
N ASN A 65 -5.85 -8.08 13.80
CA ASN A 65 -7.30 -8.32 13.82
C ASN A 65 -7.68 -9.73 13.32
N GLY A 66 -6.71 -10.55 12.92
CA GLY A 66 -6.98 -11.92 12.43
C GLY A 66 -7.89 -11.95 11.19
N ILE A 67 -7.83 -10.91 10.35
CA ILE A 67 -8.69 -10.81 9.17
C ILE A 67 -8.25 -11.87 8.15
N SER A 68 -9.23 -12.63 7.65
CA SER A 68 -9.07 -13.63 6.60
C SER A 68 -10.31 -13.65 5.70
N GLY A 69 -10.21 -14.22 4.50
CA GLY A 69 -11.32 -14.24 3.54
C GLY A 69 -11.47 -12.91 2.82
N GLU A 70 -12.68 -12.35 2.74
CA GLU A 70 -12.89 -11.07 2.04
C GLU A 70 -13.08 -9.92 3.02
N THR A 71 -12.44 -8.79 2.73
CA THR A 71 -12.53 -7.59 3.57
C THR A 71 -12.58 -6.32 2.74
N VAL A 72 -13.12 -5.26 3.33
CA VAL A 72 -12.98 -3.87 2.85
C VAL A 72 -12.08 -3.19 3.86
N LEU A 73 -10.94 -2.63 3.41
CA LEU A 73 -10.08 -1.86 4.29
C LEU A 73 -10.79 -0.56 4.69
N PRO A 74 -11.01 -0.32 5.99
CA PRO A 74 -11.60 0.94 6.45
C PRO A 74 -10.70 2.12 6.08
N ILE A 75 -11.28 3.19 5.52
CA ILE A 75 -10.52 4.34 5.02
C ILE A 75 -9.80 5.08 6.16
N ASP A 76 -10.37 5.11 7.35
CA ASP A 76 -9.73 5.67 8.54
C ASP A 76 -8.42 4.94 8.89
N ILE A 77 -8.37 3.61 8.77
CA ILE A 77 -7.15 2.83 8.99
C ILE A 77 -6.09 3.11 7.92
N VAL A 78 -6.51 3.24 6.65
CA VAL A 78 -5.60 3.63 5.56
C VAL A 78 -5.02 5.02 5.83
N MET A 79 -5.85 5.97 6.25
CA MET A 79 -5.42 7.33 6.54
C MET A 79 -4.50 7.40 7.78
N GLN A 80 -4.77 6.61 8.82
CA GLN A 80 -3.87 6.49 9.98
C GLN A 80 -2.50 5.93 9.57
N SER A 81 -2.49 4.94 8.68
CA SER A 81 -1.26 4.35 8.14
C SER A 81 -0.42 5.39 7.39
N MET A 82 -1.07 6.30 6.66
CA MET A 82 -0.39 7.43 5.99
C MET A 82 0.06 8.54 6.94
N LYS A 83 -0.65 8.76 8.05
CA LYS A 83 -0.25 9.77 9.04
C LYS A 83 1.08 9.39 9.68
N ALA A 84 1.25 8.13 10.08
CA ALA A 84 2.49 7.63 10.65
C ALA A 84 3.70 7.85 9.73
N VAL A 85 3.51 7.67 8.42
CA VAL A 85 4.55 7.95 7.40
C VAL A 85 4.97 9.41 7.39
N ASN A 86 3.99 10.33 7.41
CA ASN A 86 4.26 11.77 7.33
C ASN A 86 4.83 12.37 8.63
N ASP A 87 4.55 11.74 9.78
CA ASP A 87 5.06 12.20 11.08
C ASP A 87 6.52 11.81 11.30
N ILE A 88 7.01 10.72 10.68
CA ILE A 88 8.42 10.28 10.79
C ILE A 88 9.38 11.25 10.09
N ASP A 89 8.94 11.93 9.03
CA ASP A 89 9.80 12.79 8.20
C ASP A 89 9.83 14.27 8.63
N ARG A 90 9.22 14.59 9.78
CA ARG A 90 9.23 15.92 10.41
C ARG A 90 10.05 15.98 11.70
N GLY A 91 10.81 14.92 12.00
CA GLY A 91 11.74 14.84 13.13
C GLY A 91 13.14 15.33 12.79
#